data_AF-A0A8F5H0C5-F1
#
_entry.id   AF-A0A8F5H0C5-F1
#
_cell.length_a   1.000
_cell.length_b   1.000
_cell.length_c   1.000
_cell.angle_alpha   90.00
_cell.angle_beta   90.00
_cell.angle_gamma   90.00
#
_symmetry.space_group_name_H-M   'P 1'
#
loop_
_entity.id
_entity.type
_entity.pdbx_description
1 polymer ?
#
loop_
_entity_poly.entity_id
_entity_poly.type
_entity_poly.pdbx_seq_one_letter_code
_entity_poly.pdbx_strand_id
1 'polypeptide(L)'
;MSQTEIAGIEKLRTGILIEIIIPILLLIVSIVYAGLIFTFTVSIPISSTTHPSPPVNRTIFPPITFIIIFIILILITAIIGLIGLLRIRAGFDVLSGMGKDVSIGKTGTTLSLVGLIVTIIGAISLIVIVGLFIIVAGVILDLVGGILIGTGIYKIGEIYNESTTKIGGILSAIPLYILPFIGYIISYVGLGNIKQRLTQPAYTQPIVYQLGQGTLDRNGYAKFQLYSSTNATIVSAIIEGTNIQTSVAIPLQPGNNAIVIYFGNVSSLTLGGIYTINLTINIMGNIQNVKVVIAYQ
;
A
#
# COMPACT_ATOMS: atom_id res chain seq x y z
N MET A 1 5.61 -15.18 3.77
CA MET A 1 4.87 -13.92 4.01
C MET A 1 3.38 -14.23 3.96
N SER A 2 2.58 -13.70 4.88
CA SER A 2 1.17 -14.13 5.01
C SER A 2 0.25 -13.30 4.11
N GLN A 3 -0.70 -13.95 3.42
CA GLN A 3 -1.76 -13.27 2.66
C GLN A 3 -2.54 -12.26 3.52
N THR A 4 -2.61 -12.52 4.82
CA THR A 4 -3.21 -11.64 5.84
C THR A 4 -2.50 -10.28 5.93
N GLU A 5 -1.18 -10.25 5.80
CA GLU A 5 -0.39 -9.01 5.83
C GLU A 5 -0.67 -8.12 4.63
N ILE A 6 -0.75 -8.72 3.44
CA ILE A 6 -1.12 -8.02 2.20
C ILE A 6 -2.53 -7.43 2.33
N ALA A 7 -3.49 -8.20 2.88
CA ALA A 7 -4.86 -7.74 3.10
C ALA A 7 -4.94 -6.56 4.09
N GLY A 8 -4.11 -6.55 5.14
CA GLY A 8 -4.03 -5.43 6.08
C GLY A 8 -3.56 -4.13 5.43
N ILE A 9 -2.46 -4.21 4.66
CA ILE A 9 -1.92 -3.07 3.89
C ILE A 9 -2.92 -2.57 2.85
N GLU A 10 -3.63 -3.48 2.18
CA GLU A 10 -4.65 -3.11 1.20
C GLU A 10 -5.84 -2.38 1.82
N LYS A 11 -6.32 -2.82 2.97
CA LYS A 11 -7.40 -2.13 3.71
C LYS A 11 -6.98 -0.72 4.11
N LEU A 12 -5.75 -0.53 4.61
CA LEU A 12 -5.23 0.80 4.91
C LEU A 12 -5.17 1.68 3.67
N ARG A 13 -4.58 1.17 2.58
CA ARG A 13 -4.44 1.92 1.33
C ARG A 13 -5.79 2.36 0.78
N THR A 14 -6.76 1.46 0.76
CA THR A 14 -8.12 1.77 0.28
C THR A 14 -8.86 2.73 1.20
N GLY A 15 -8.67 2.63 2.53
CA GLY A 15 -9.23 3.59 3.47
C GLY A 15 -8.62 4.98 3.32
N ILE A 16 -7.30 5.09 3.18
CA ILE A 16 -6.60 6.35 2.95
C ILE A 16 -7.03 6.98 1.61
N LEU A 17 -7.24 6.18 0.56
CA LEU A 17 -7.77 6.70 -0.71
C LEU A 17 -9.13 7.40 -0.52
N ILE A 18 -9.99 6.85 0.34
CA ILE A 18 -11.28 7.45 0.68
C ILE A 18 -11.07 8.75 1.47
N GLU A 19 -10.15 8.77 2.44
CA GLU A 19 -9.82 9.98 3.21
C GLU A 19 -9.25 11.12 2.35
N ILE A 20 -8.58 10.81 1.22
CA ILE A 20 -8.12 11.83 0.25
C ILE A 20 -9.32 12.54 -0.41
N ILE A 21 -10.45 11.86 -0.58
CA ILE A 21 -11.65 12.42 -1.25
C ILE A 21 -12.38 13.40 -0.31
N ILE A 22 -12.34 13.18 1.01
CA ILE A 22 -13.04 13.99 2.01
C ILE A 22 -12.70 15.49 1.93
N PRO A 23 -11.43 15.94 1.94
CA PRO A 23 -11.12 17.36 1.87
C PRO A 23 -11.59 18.02 0.56
N ILE A 24 -11.67 17.26 -0.54
CA ILE A 24 -12.23 17.74 -1.80
C ILE A 24 -13.74 17.94 -1.65
N LEU A 25 -14.45 17.00 -1.01
CA LEU A 25 -15.87 17.16 -0.72
C LEU A 25 -16.13 18.32 0.24
N LEU A 26 -15.32 18.49 1.28
CA LEU A 26 -15.41 19.60 2.22
C LEU A 26 -15.16 20.96 1.55
N LEU A 27 -14.27 21.02 0.55
CA LEU A 27 -14.08 22.22 -0.27
C LEU A 27 -15.37 22.55 -1.05
N ILE A 28 -16.01 21.56 -1.67
CA ILE A 28 -17.30 21.76 -2.37
C ILE A 28 -18.39 22.22 -1.40
N VAL A 29 -18.50 21.57 -0.23
CA VAL A 29 -19.42 21.97 0.85
C VAL A 29 -19.19 23.43 1.26
N SER A 30 -17.93 23.84 1.39
CA SER A 30 -17.55 25.22 1.76
C SER A 30 -17.96 26.25 0.70
N ILE A 31 -17.82 25.91 -0.59
CA ILE A 31 -18.26 26.77 -1.71
C ILE A 31 -19.79 26.93 -1.70
N VAL A 32 -20.53 25.82 -1.53
CA VAL A 32 -22.00 25.84 -1.44
C VAL A 32 -22.45 26.67 -0.24
N TYR A 33 -21.79 26.51 0.90
CA TYR A 33 -22.06 27.28 2.11
C TYR A 33 -21.81 28.78 1.90
N ALA A 34 -20.70 29.16 1.27
CA ALA A 34 -20.40 30.56 0.96
C ALA A 34 -21.47 31.17 0.04
N GLY A 35 -21.97 30.42 -0.96
CA GLY A 35 -23.09 30.84 -1.80
C GLY A 35 -24.38 31.08 -1.00
N LEU A 36 -24.67 30.20 -0.02
CA LEU A 36 -25.82 30.34 0.87
C LEU A 36 -25.72 31.64 1.70
N ILE A 37 -24.57 31.92 2.30
CA ILE A 37 -24.34 33.18 3.04
C ILE A 37 -24.46 34.40 2.11
N PHE A 38 -23.88 34.34 0.91
CA PHE A 38 -23.91 35.45 -0.03
C PHE A 38 -25.34 35.84 -0.40
N THR A 39 -26.22 34.87 -0.68
CA THR A 39 -27.65 35.14 -0.94
C THR A 39 -28.39 35.75 0.26
N PHE A 40 -27.95 35.44 1.48
CA PHE A 40 -28.56 35.97 2.72
C PHE A 40 -28.18 37.44 2.99
N THR A 41 -27.00 37.88 2.55
CA THR A 41 -26.44 39.21 2.89
C THR A 41 -26.73 40.33 1.90
N VAL A 42 -27.20 40.03 0.69
CA VAL A 42 -27.50 41.06 -0.34
C VAL A 42 -28.89 41.66 -0.09
N SER A 43 -28.97 42.60 0.86
CA SER A 43 -30.03 43.61 0.93
C SER A 43 -29.54 44.86 0.20
N ILE A 44 -29.98 45.09 -1.04
CA ILE A 44 -29.61 46.31 -1.79
C ILE A 44 -30.63 47.40 -1.44
N PRO A 45 -30.27 48.47 -0.70
CA PRO A 45 -31.11 49.65 -0.61
C PRO A 45 -31.14 50.34 -1.99
N ILE A 46 -32.26 50.23 -2.70
CA ILE A 46 -32.50 50.98 -3.93
C ILE A 46 -32.97 52.37 -3.51
N SER A 47 -32.04 53.32 -3.39
CA SER A 47 -32.38 54.74 -3.22
C SER A 47 -32.82 55.30 -4.57
N SER A 48 -34.13 55.34 -4.84
CA SER A 48 -34.67 56.11 -5.96
C SER A 48 -34.55 57.60 -5.63
N THR A 49 -33.71 58.34 -6.35
CA THR A 49 -33.39 59.74 -6.06
C THR A 49 -34.48 60.75 -6.41
N THR A 50 -35.72 60.33 -6.66
CA THR A 50 -36.78 61.26 -7.13
C THR A 50 -38.15 61.12 -6.49
N HIS A 51 -38.41 60.19 -5.57
CA HIS A 51 -39.63 60.22 -4.74
C HIS A 51 -39.41 59.48 -3.41
N PRO A 52 -39.94 59.97 -2.27
CA PRO A 52 -39.89 59.28 -0.98
C PRO A 52 -40.82 58.05 -1.04
N SER A 53 -40.31 56.98 -1.62
CA SER A 53 -40.92 55.65 -1.53
C SER A 53 -40.31 54.93 -0.33
N PRO A 54 -41.10 54.20 0.47
CA PRO A 54 -40.56 53.47 1.60
C PRO A 54 -39.50 52.48 1.12
N PRO A 55 -38.37 52.32 1.85
CA PRO A 55 -37.31 51.40 1.46
C PRO A 55 -37.89 49.98 1.36
N VAL A 56 -37.91 49.43 0.15
CA VAL A 56 -38.30 48.03 -0.06
C VAL A 56 -37.08 47.17 0.26
N ASN A 57 -36.92 46.80 1.53
CA ASN A 57 -35.97 45.78 1.94
C ASN A 57 -36.46 44.43 1.41
N ARG A 58 -35.92 43.98 0.27
CA ARG A 58 -36.13 42.62 -0.21
C ARG A 58 -35.14 41.69 0.50
N THR A 59 -35.60 41.04 1.57
CA THR A 59 -34.89 39.88 2.11
C THR A 59 -35.02 38.74 1.10
N ILE A 60 -33.96 38.46 0.36
CA ILE A 60 -33.92 37.29 -0.53
C ILE A 60 -33.60 36.10 0.36
N PHE A 61 -34.61 35.30 0.70
CA PHE A 61 -34.36 34.02 1.36
C PHE A 61 -33.53 33.14 0.41
N PRO A 62 -32.49 32.44 0.90
CA PRO A 62 -31.82 31.44 0.09
C PRO A 62 -32.88 30.45 -0.43
N PRO A 63 -32.87 30.09 -1.72
CA PRO A 63 -33.79 29.09 -2.24
C PRO A 63 -33.67 27.83 -1.39
N ILE A 64 -34.80 27.25 -0.97
CA ILE A 64 -34.86 25.99 -0.18
C ILE A 64 -33.95 24.92 -0.81
N THR A 65 -33.82 24.93 -2.15
CA THR A 65 -32.90 24.10 -2.93
C THR A 65 -31.45 24.14 -2.44
N PHE A 66 -30.88 25.30 -2.09
CA PHE A 66 -29.49 25.40 -1.59
C PHE A 66 -29.31 24.75 -0.23
N ILE A 67 -30.30 24.88 0.66
CA ILE A 67 -30.29 24.24 1.98
C ILE A 67 -30.32 22.72 1.81
N ILE A 68 -31.19 22.21 0.93
CA ILE A 68 -31.28 20.78 0.64
C ILE A 68 -29.96 20.24 0.08
N ILE A 69 -29.36 20.91 -0.92
CA ILE A 69 -28.08 20.51 -1.51
C ILE A 69 -26.97 20.48 -0.44
N PHE A 70 -26.89 21.51 0.41
CA PHE A 70 -25.90 21.59 1.47
C PHE A 70 -26.01 20.43 2.47
N ILE A 71 -27.22 20.11 2.93
CA ILE A 71 -27.47 19.00 3.84
C ILE A 71 -27.08 17.66 3.19
N ILE A 72 -27.48 17.43 1.94
CA ILE A 72 -27.14 16.21 1.20
C ILE A 72 -25.62 16.05 1.08
N LEU A 73 -24.90 17.10 0.73
CA LEU A 73 -23.43 17.05 0.61
C LEU A 73 -22.73 16.75 1.94
N ILE A 74 -23.21 17.32 3.05
CA ILE A 74 -22.70 17.00 4.39
C ILE A 74 -22.92 15.52 4.72
N LEU A 75 -24.12 15.00 4.47
CA LEU A 75 -24.43 13.60 4.74
C LEU A 75 -23.57 12.65 3.91
N ILE A 76 -23.40 12.94 2.61
CA ILE A 76 -22.51 12.15 1.74
C ILE A 76 -21.08 12.18 2.27
N THR A 77 -20.57 13.35 2.63
CA THR A 77 -19.20 13.50 3.17
C THR A 77 -19.03 12.71 4.45
N ALA A 78 -19.99 12.78 5.37
CA ALA A 78 -19.97 12.04 6.64
C ALA A 78 -20.00 10.52 6.42
N ILE A 79 -20.84 10.02 5.50
CA ILE A 79 -20.93 8.59 5.18
C ILE A 79 -19.62 8.08 4.57
N ILE A 80 -19.08 8.83 3.61
CA ILE A 80 -17.81 8.47 2.96
C ILE A 80 -16.67 8.46 3.98
N GLY A 81 -16.59 9.47 4.86
CA GLY A 81 -15.60 9.51 5.93
C GLY A 81 -15.73 8.37 6.94
N LEU A 82 -16.97 8.01 7.30
CA LEU A 82 -17.21 6.84 8.14
C LEU A 82 -16.65 5.55 7.50
N ILE A 83 -16.90 5.35 6.20
CA ILE A 83 -16.41 4.19 5.47
C ILE A 83 -14.87 4.20 5.39
N GLY A 84 -14.26 5.36 5.12
CA GLY A 84 -12.80 5.56 5.09
C GLY A 84 -12.15 5.15 6.41
N LEU A 85 -12.60 5.75 7.51
CA LEU A 85 -12.13 5.44 8.87
C LEU A 85 -12.36 3.97 9.26
N LEU A 86 -13.53 3.38 8.97
CA LEU A 86 -13.77 1.96 9.26
C LEU A 86 -12.78 1.04 8.53
N ARG A 87 -12.44 1.39 7.28
CA ARG A 87 -11.49 0.63 6.46
C ARG A 87 -10.05 0.78 6.97
N ILE A 88 -9.65 1.99 7.37
CA ILE A 88 -8.34 2.25 8.01
C ILE A 88 -8.22 1.45 9.31
N ARG A 89 -9.24 1.52 10.17
CA ARG A 89 -9.27 0.78 11.45
C ARG A 89 -9.12 -0.72 11.22
N ALA A 90 -9.86 -1.28 10.26
CA ALA A 90 -9.77 -2.69 9.91
C ALA A 90 -8.39 -3.09 9.39
N GLY A 91 -7.70 -2.19 8.67
CA GLY A 91 -6.32 -2.42 8.23
C GLY A 91 -5.32 -2.42 9.39
N PHE A 92 -5.39 -1.43 10.29
CA PHE A 92 -4.57 -1.43 11.51
C PHE A 92 -4.86 -2.62 12.43
N ASP A 93 -6.13 -3.03 12.55
CA ASP A 93 -6.54 -4.18 13.34
C ASP A 93 -5.87 -5.47 12.86
N VAL A 94 -5.93 -5.74 11.56
CA VAL A 94 -5.25 -6.89 10.94
C VAL A 94 -3.74 -6.85 11.18
N LEU A 95 -3.09 -5.70 10.97
CA LEU A 95 -1.65 -5.58 11.19
C LEU A 95 -1.26 -5.76 12.67
N SER A 96 -2.01 -5.15 13.58
CA SER A 96 -1.78 -5.28 15.02
C SER A 96 -2.01 -6.71 15.54
N GLY A 97 -2.98 -7.43 14.98
CA GLY A 97 -3.25 -8.84 15.29
C GLY A 97 -2.12 -9.78 14.88
N MET A 98 -1.24 -9.35 13.98
CA MET A 98 -0.01 -10.09 13.62
C MET A 98 1.20 -9.68 14.48
N GLY A 99 1.00 -8.92 15.55
CA GLY A 99 2.07 -8.47 16.44
C GLY A 99 2.88 -7.28 15.90
N LYS A 100 2.40 -6.59 14.86
CA LYS A 100 3.03 -5.33 14.40
C LYS A 100 2.69 -4.21 15.38
N ASP A 101 3.68 -3.40 15.76
CA ASP A 101 3.48 -2.24 16.64
C ASP A 101 2.79 -1.08 15.90
N VAL A 102 1.51 -1.23 15.59
CA VAL A 102 0.69 -0.23 14.89
C VAL A 102 -0.65 0.02 15.59
N SER A 103 -0.78 -0.44 16.84
CA SER A 103 -1.99 -0.31 17.66
C SER A 103 -2.37 1.16 17.89
N ILE A 104 -1.39 2.06 17.91
CA ILE A 104 -1.62 3.51 18.01
C ILE A 104 -2.52 4.05 16.90
N GLY A 105 -2.36 3.54 15.66
CA GLY A 105 -3.20 3.91 14.53
C GLY A 105 -4.64 3.47 14.72
N LYS A 106 -4.87 2.25 15.23
CA LYS A 106 -6.21 1.72 15.56
C LYS A 106 -6.91 2.56 16.63
N THR A 107 -6.19 2.97 17.67
CA THR A 107 -6.71 3.89 18.70
C THR A 107 -7.07 5.23 18.08
N GLY A 108 -6.19 5.80 17.24
CA GLY A 108 -6.44 7.04 16.52
C GLY A 108 -7.71 6.98 15.68
N THR A 109 -7.87 5.93 14.87
CA THR A 109 -9.08 5.77 14.05
C THR A 109 -10.34 5.60 14.89
N THR A 110 -10.24 4.96 16.05
CA THR A 110 -11.38 4.84 16.97
C THR A 110 -11.77 6.20 17.55
N LEU A 111 -10.78 7.04 17.90
CA LEU A 111 -11.02 8.40 18.37
C LEU A 111 -11.65 9.28 17.27
N SER A 112 -11.15 9.22 16.03
CA SER A 112 -11.77 9.93 14.90
C SER A 112 -13.20 9.47 14.62
N LEU A 113 -13.50 8.16 14.72
CA LEU A 113 -14.87 7.66 14.59
C LEU A 113 -15.80 8.22 15.67
N VAL A 114 -15.36 8.24 16.92
CA VAL A 114 -16.13 8.83 18.02
C VAL A 114 -16.26 10.35 17.82
N GLY A 115 -15.19 11.03 17.41
CA GLY A 115 -15.18 12.46 17.11
C GLY A 115 -16.19 12.83 16.02
N LEU A 116 -16.26 12.03 14.94
CA LEU A 116 -17.25 12.20 13.87
C LEU A 116 -18.68 12.07 14.40
N ILE A 117 -18.97 11.02 15.19
CA ILE A 117 -20.30 10.81 15.79
C ILE A 117 -20.68 11.97 16.71
N VAL A 118 -19.77 12.37 17.60
CA VAL A 118 -19.95 13.50 18.52
C VAL A 118 -20.22 14.80 17.74
N THR A 119 -19.48 15.04 16.65
CA THR A 119 -19.67 16.21 15.79
C THR A 119 -21.04 16.22 15.14
N ILE A 120 -21.53 15.07 14.65
CA ILE A 120 -22.87 14.95 14.07
C ILE A 120 -23.95 15.23 15.14
N ILE A 121 -23.82 14.66 16.34
CA ILE A 121 -24.76 14.92 17.45
C ILE A 121 -24.77 16.41 17.82
N GLY A 122 -23.58 17.03 17.89
CA GLY A 122 -23.44 18.46 18.16
C GLY A 122 -24.09 19.32 17.07
N ALA A 123 -23.92 18.95 15.80
CA ALA A 123 -24.54 19.64 14.66
C ALA A 123 -26.07 19.56 14.70
N ILE A 124 -26.65 18.41 15.07
CA ILE A 124 -28.10 18.27 15.25
C ILE A 124 -28.59 19.10 16.44
N SER A 125 -27.78 19.19 17.50
CA SER A 125 -28.11 19.89 18.75
C SER A 125 -27.87 21.40 18.70
N LEU A 126 -27.49 21.96 17.54
CA LEU A 126 -27.09 23.35 17.36
C LEU A 126 -28.24 24.37 17.59
N ILE A 127 -29.48 23.87 17.66
CA ILE A 127 -30.65 24.64 18.12
C ILE A 127 -30.44 25.17 19.55
N VAL A 128 -29.62 24.49 20.35
CA VAL A 128 -29.25 24.87 21.71
C VAL A 128 -27.76 25.26 21.74
N ILE A 129 -27.39 26.29 22.53
CA ILE A 129 -25.99 26.71 22.73
C ILE A 129 -25.07 25.53 23.12
N VAL A 130 -25.61 24.52 23.79
CA VAL A 130 -24.92 23.27 24.16
C VAL A 130 -24.32 22.54 22.95
N GLY A 131 -24.98 22.58 21.78
CA GLY A 131 -24.50 21.93 20.56
C GLY A 131 -23.11 22.42 20.13
N LEU A 132 -22.80 23.71 20.33
CA LEU A 132 -21.50 24.30 19.99
C LEU A 132 -20.37 23.65 20.79
N PHE A 133 -20.56 23.44 22.10
CA PHE A 133 -19.56 22.79 22.95
C PHE A 133 -19.34 21.32 22.56
N ILE A 134 -20.40 20.62 22.17
CA ILE A 134 -20.32 19.23 21.69
C ILE A 134 -19.51 19.15 20.39
N ILE A 135 -19.73 20.08 19.44
CA ILE A 135 -18.96 20.13 18.19
C ILE A 135 -17.48 20.33 18.49
N VAL A 136 -17.14 21.29 19.35
CA VAL A 136 -15.73 21.56 19.71
C VAL A 136 -15.08 20.31 20.31
N ALA A 137 -15.78 19.59 21.19
CA ALA A 137 -15.29 18.33 21.75
C ALA A 137 -15.07 17.27 20.66
N GLY A 138 -16.00 17.13 19.70
CA GLY A 138 -15.87 16.23 18.56
C GLY A 138 -14.66 16.55 17.68
N VAL A 139 -14.44 17.83 17.38
CA VAL A 139 -13.28 18.31 16.61
C VAL A 139 -11.96 18.02 17.33
N ILE A 140 -11.89 18.22 18.65
CA ILE A 140 -10.70 17.89 19.43
C ILE A 140 -10.41 16.38 19.39
N LEU A 141 -11.44 15.54 19.50
CA LEU A 141 -11.28 14.08 19.39
C LEU A 141 -10.76 13.67 18.02
N ASP A 142 -11.31 14.25 16.95
CA ASP A 142 -10.87 13.97 15.59
C ASP A 142 -9.45 14.46 15.32
N LEU A 143 -9.08 15.63 15.85
CA LEU A 143 -7.72 16.16 15.81
C LEU A 143 -6.71 15.18 16.42
N VAL A 144 -6.98 14.73 17.66
CA VAL A 144 -6.13 13.76 18.36
C VAL A 144 -6.11 12.42 17.60
N GLY A 145 -7.27 11.99 17.11
CA GLY A 145 -7.41 10.79 16.28
C GLY A 145 -6.53 10.83 15.04
N GLY A 146 -6.56 11.94 14.29
CA GLY A 146 -5.74 12.17 13.10
C GLY A 146 -4.24 12.12 13.37
N ILE A 147 -3.77 12.73 14.47
CA ILE A 147 -2.35 12.67 14.89
C ILE A 147 -1.92 11.21 15.11
N LEU A 148 -2.74 10.43 15.80
CA LEU A 148 -2.45 9.03 16.10
C LEU A 148 -2.54 8.14 14.85
N ILE A 149 -3.46 8.41 13.93
CA ILE A 149 -3.52 7.74 12.62
C ILE A 149 -2.23 8.00 11.84
N GLY A 150 -1.81 9.26 11.72
CA GLY A 150 -0.57 9.63 11.04
C GLY A 150 0.66 8.96 11.67
N THR A 151 0.73 8.92 13.00
CA THR A 151 1.78 8.20 13.74
C THR A 151 1.73 6.69 13.46
N GLY A 152 0.54 6.10 13.38
CA GLY A 152 0.35 4.69 13.01
C GLY A 152 0.86 4.38 11.59
N ILE A 153 0.60 5.28 10.63
CA ILE A 153 1.13 5.16 9.26
C ILE A 153 2.66 5.29 9.26
N TYR A 154 3.22 6.22 10.03
CA TYR A 154 4.67 6.35 10.17
C TYR A 154 5.32 5.03 10.64
N LYS A 155 4.76 4.40 11.69
CA LYS A 155 5.26 3.11 12.19
C LYS A 155 5.19 2.00 11.14
N ILE A 156 4.19 2.01 10.27
CA ILE A 156 4.13 1.08 9.13
C ILE A 156 5.32 1.32 8.20
N GLY A 157 5.58 2.57 7.83
CA GLY A 157 6.74 2.91 7.00
C GLY A 157 8.08 2.50 7.65
N GLU A 158 8.18 2.56 8.98
CA GLU A 158 9.32 2.05 9.73
C GLU A 158 9.46 0.53 9.63
N ILE A 159 8.38 -0.21 9.91
CA ILE A 159 8.33 -1.68 9.87
C ILE A 159 8.70 -2.24 8.49
N TYR A 160 8.25 -1.60 7.41
CA TYR A 160 8.49 -2.06 6.03
C TYR A 160 9.67 -1.35 5.35
N ASN A 161 10.42 -0.53 6.09
CA ASN A 161 11.53 0.28 5.58
C ASN A 161 11.18 1.05 4.29
N GLU A 162 10.05 1.76 4.32
CA GLU A 162 9.53 2.55 3.20
C GLU A 162 9.46 4.03 3.62
N SER A 163 10.32 4.86 3.02
CA SER A 163 10.49 6.27 3.38
C SER A 163 9.29 7.13 2.99
N THR A 164 8.62 6.81 1.89
CA THR A 164 7.42 7.52 1.41
C THR A 164 6.31 7.41 2.45
N THR A 165 5.99 6.22 2.95
CA THR A 165 5.01 5.96 4.00
C THR A 165 5.41 6.64 5.31
N LYS A 166 6.70 6.68 5.67
CA LYS A 166 7.16 7.44 6.85
C LYS A 166 6.88 8.93 6.72
N ILE A 167 7.27 9.54 5.60
CA ILE A 167 7.05 10.96 5.33
C ILE A 167 5.55 11.27 5.28
N GLY A 168 4.78 10.42 4.59
CA GLY A 168 3.33 10.52 4.50
C GLY A 168 2.67 10.50 5.88
N GLY A 169 3.06 9.57 6.74
CA GLY A 169 2.56 9.49 8.12
C GLY A 169 2.89 10.72 8.96
N ILE A 170 4.10 11.26 8.86
CA ILE A 170 4.50 12.50 9.55
C ILE A 170 3.63 13.67 9.09
N LEU A 171 3.46 13.85 7.77
CA LEU A 171 2.65 14.95 7.22
C LEU A 171 1.17 14.79 7.59
N SER A 172 0.66 13.56 7.61
CA SER A 172 -0.69 13.24 8.10
C SER A 172 -0.91 13.56 9.57
N ALA A 173 0.14 13.46 10.39
CA ALA A 173 0.05 13.74 11.83
C ALA A 173 0.09 15.22 12.18
N ILE A 174 0.49 16.11 11.26
CA ILE A 174 0.57 17.55 11.52
C ILE A 174 -0.78 18.19 11.16
N PRO A 175 -1.53 18.75 12.13
CA PRO A 175 -2.88 19.26 11.90
C PRO A 175 -2.89 20.67 11.28
N LEU A 176 -2.14 20.85 10.20
CA LEU A 176 -2.08 22.08 9.42
C LEU A 176 -2.86 21.85 8.12
N TYR A 177 -4.17 22.10 8.12
CA TYR A 177 -5.13 22.05 6.99
C TYR A 177 -4.73 21.23 5.74
N ILE A 178 -3.77 21.71 4.94
CA ILE A 178 -3.34 21.07 3.68
C ILE A 178 -2.32 19.93 3.85
N LEU A 179 -1.54 19.93 4.94
CA LEU A 179 -0.53 18.90 5.20
C LEU A 179 -1.14 17.50 5.35
N PRO A 180 -2.26 17.30 6.08
CA PRO A 180 -2.88 15.99 6.17
C PRO A 180 -3.30 15.41 4.82
N PHE A 181 -3.81 16.26 3.94
CA PHE A 181 -4.18 15.87 2.58
C PHE A 181 -2.97 15.39 1.77
N ILE A 182 -1.86 16.15 1.78
CA ILE A 182 -0.61 15.76 1.13
C ILE A 182 -0.04 14.48 1.75
N GLY A 183 -0.08 14.39 3.09
CA GLY A 183 0.36 13.22 3.84
C GLY A 183 -0.40 11.95 3.46
N TYR A 184 -1.72 12.03 3.29
CA TYR A 184 -2.52 10.90 2.84
C TYR A 184 -2.21 10.47 1.41
N ILE A 185 -1.96 11.41 0.49
CA ILE A 185 -1.53 11.08 -0.88
C ILE A 185 -0.21 10.31 -0.87
N ILE A 186 0.79 10.82 -0.14
CA ILE A 186 2.11 10.19 -0.04
C ILE A 186 1.99 8.82 0.64
N SER A 187 1.20 8.72 1.70
CA SER A 187 0.92 7.46 2.40
C SER A 187 0.27 6.43 1.49
N TYR A 188 -0.69 6.83 0.64
CA TYR A 188 -1.33 5.97 -0.34
C TYR A 188 -0.34 5.38 -1.35
N VAL A 189 0.58 6.22 -1.86
CA VAL A 189 1.64 5.80 -2.78
C VAL A 189 2.61 4.84 -2.07
N GLY A 190 3.11 5.20 -0.89
CA GLY A 190 4.04 4.37 -0.13
C GLY A 190 3.45 3.00 0.26
N LEU A 191 2.19 2.94 0.69
CA LEU A 191 1.50 1.67 0.95
C LEU A 191 1.32 0.83 -0.32
N GLY A 192 1.20 1.47 -1.49
CA GLY A 192 1.24 0.79 -2.79
C GLY A 192 2.58 0.10 -3.03
N ASN A 193 3.69 0.78 -2.75
CA ASN A 193 5.04 0.21 -2.85
C ASN A 193 5.24 -0.97 -1.90
N ILE A 194 4.77 -0.84 -0.65
CA ILE A 194 4.81 -1.93 0.34
C ILE A 194 4.02 -3.13 -0.18
N LYS A 195 2.77 -2.93 -0.63
CA LYS A 195 1.95 -4.01 -1.21
C LYS A 195 2.69 -4.69 -2.37
N GLN A 196 3.26 -3.91 -3.29
CA GLN A 196 3.98 -4.45 -4.44
C GLN A 196 5.18 -5.32 -4.01
N ARG A 197 5.97 -4.88 -3.02
CA ARG A 197 7.09 -5.66 -2.47
C ARG A 197 6.65 -6.94 -1.79
N LEU A 198 5.53 -6.90 -1.05
CA LEU A 198 4.96 -8.08 -0.41
C LEU A 198 4.33 -9.07 -1.40
N THR A 199 3.91 -8.59 -2.57
CA THR A 199 3.30 -9.43 -3.62
C THR A 199 4.34 -9.95 -4.61
N GLN A 200 5.52 -9.34 -4.68
CA GLN A 200 6.62 -9.85 -5.50
C GLN A 200 7.19 -11.13 -4.87
N PRO A 201 7.39 -12.21 -5.65
CA PRO A 201 8.16 -13.34 -5.17
C PRO A 201 9.55 -12.83 -4.79
N ALA A 202 10.00 -13.09 -3.56
CA ALA A 202 11.35 -12.78 -3.16
C ALA A 202 12.30 -13.42 -4.17
N TYR A 203 13.05 -12.61 -4.92
CA TYR A 203 14.21 -13.07 -5.67
C TYR A 203 15.26 -13.51 -4.64
N THR A 204 15.09 -14.73 -4.14
CA THR A 204 16.18 -15.43 -3.48
C THR A 204 17.23 -15.63 -4.56
N GLN A 205 18.41 -15.02 -4.38
CA GLN A 205 19.53 -15.39 -5.22
C GLN A 205 19.71 -16.90 -5.07
N PRO A 206 19.75 -17.67 -6.18
CA PRO A 206 19.93 -19.10 -6.08
C PRO A 206 21.22 -19.39 -5.31
N ILE A 207 21.17 -20.31 -4.35
CA ILE A 207 22.34 -20.69 -3.55
C ILE A 207 23.46 -21.21 -4.47
N VAL A 208 23.07 -21.86 -5.57
CA VAL A 208 23.93 -22.31 -6.65
C VAL A 208 23.33 -21.89 -7.99
N TYR A 209 24.13 -21.29 -8.88
CA TYR A 209 23.72 -20.93 -10.25
C TYR A 209 24.88 -21.06 -11.25
N GLN A 210 24.55 -21.17 -12.53
CA GLN A 210 25.55 -21.32 -13.60
C GLN A 210 26.23 -19.99 -13.97
N LEU A 211 27.53 -20.05 -14.18
CA LEU A 211 28.34 -18.97 -14.74
C LEU A 211 28.67 -19.25 -16.21
N GLY A 212 28.04 -18.52 -17.12
CA GLY A 212 28.22 -18.67 -18.56
C GLY A 212 27.64 -19.97 -19.12
N GLN A 213 27.69 -20.14 -20.44
CA GLN A 213 27.23 -21.37 -21.09
C GLN A 213 28.30 -22.47 -20.99
N GLY A 214 27.87 -23.71 -20.71
CA GLY A 214 28.77 -24.87 -20.71
C GLY A 214 28.84 -25.57 -22.07
N THR A 215 29.75 -26.53 -22.17
CA THR A 215 29.87 -27.40 -23.36
C THR A 215 29.63 -28.86 -22.99
N LEU A 216 29.11 -29.64 -23.92
CA LEU A 216 29.08 -31.09 -23.87
C LEU A 216 29.87 -31.60 -25.08
N ASP A 217 30.93 -32.36 -24.83
CA ASP A 217 31.80 -32.89 -25.86
C ASP A 217 31.24 -34.24 -26.38
N ARG A 218 31.51 -34.58 -27.65
CA ARG A 218 31.12 -35.89 -28.25
C ARG A 218 31.56 -37.13 -27.48
N ASN A 219 32.61 -37.01 -26.68
CA ASN A 219 33.10 -38.09 -25.84
C ASN A 219 32.28 -38.24 -24.54
N GLY A 220 31.21 -37.47 -24.34
CA GLY A 220 30.28 -37.57 -23.20
C GLY A 220 30.63 -36.69 -22.00
N TYR A 221 31.64 -35.83 -22.09
CA TYR A 221 32.04 -34.94 -20.99
C TYR A 221 31.34 -33.58 -21.09
N ALA A 222 30.54 -33.24 -20.09
CA ALA A 222 29.99 -31.90 -19.90
C ALA A 222 30.94 -31.05 -19.04
N LYS A 223 31.22 -29.83 -19.47
CA LYS A 223 32.09 -28.85 -18.80
C LYS A 223 31.35 -27.54 -18.62
N PHE A 224 31.23 -27.05 -17.39
CA PHE A 224 30.55 -25.78 -17.09
C PHE A 224 31.04 -25.20 -15.76
N GLN A 225 30.70 -23.95 -15.47
CA GLN A 225 31.02 -23.31 -14.20
C GLN A 225 29.76 -23.06 -13.38
N LEU A 226 29.82 -23.31 -12.08
CA LEU A 226 28.78 -22.95 -11.11
C LEU A 226 29.35 -22.00 -10.06
N TYR A 227 28.59 -20.97 -9.73
CA TYR A 227 28.79 -20.23 -8.48
C TYR A 227 28.03 -20.94 -7.36
N SER A 228 28.66 -21.12 -6.20
CA SER A 228 27.99 -21.55 -4.97
C SER A 228 28.25 -20.55 -3.85
N SER A 229 27.23 -20.20 -3.06
CA SER A 229 27.38 -19.35 -1.88
C SER A 229 27.71 -20.12 -0.59
N THR A 230 27.64 -21.45 -0.63
CA THR A 230 27.89 -22.35 0.51
C THR A 230 28.54 -23.67 0.06
N ASN A 231 28.93 -24.50 1.03
CA ASN A 231 29.36 -25.88 0.75
C ASN A 231 28.15 -26.73 0.32
N ALA A 232 28.28 -27.41 -0.81
CA ALA A 232 27.24 -28.29 -1.36
C ALA A 232 27.86 -29.46 -2.11
N THR A 233 27.05 -30.46 -2.51
CA THR A 233 27.54 -31.59 -3.30
C THR A 233 26.55 -31.90 -4.42
N ILE A 234 27.02 -31.96 -5.67
CA ILE A 234 26.22 -32.48 -6.78
C ILE A 234 26.15 -34.00 -6.63
N VAL A 235 24.94 -34.55 -6.55
CA VAL A 235 24.64 -35.97 -6.30
C VAL A 235 24.24 -36.70 -7.59
N SER A 236 23.60 -36.01 -8.52
CA SER A 236 23.25 -36.55 -9.82
C SER A 236 23.04 -35.46 -10.85
N ALA A 237 23.08 -35.86 -12.12
CA ALA A 237 22.82 -35.00 -13.25
C ALA A 237 22.03 -35.77 -14.31
N ILE A 238 21.02 -35.14 -14.90
CA ILE A 238 20.21 -35.68 -15.99
C ILE A 238 20.09 -34.65 -17.12
N ILE A 239 20.24 -35.08 -18.37
CA ILE A 239 19.96 -34.22 -19.52
C ILE A 239 18.44 -34.24 -19.77
N GLU A 240 17.78 -33.10 -19.58
CA GLU A 240 16.32 -32.96 -19.71
C GLU A 240 15.84 -33.41 -21.10
N GLY A 241 14.71 -34.12 -21.14
CA GLY A 241 14.16 -34.66 -22.38
C GLY A 241 14.85 -35.94 -22.89
N THR A 242 15.77 -36.51 -22.11
CA THR A 242 16.46 -37.76 -22.45
C THR A 242 16.49 -38.73 -21.27
N ASN A 243 16.93 -39.96 -21.51
CA ASN A 243 17.23 -40.94 -20.46
C ASN A 243 18.73 -40.93 -20.05
N ILE A 244 19.49 -39.92 -20.48
CA ILE A 244 20.92 -39.81 -20.20
C ILE A 244 21.10 -39.16 -18.83
N GLN A 245 21.47 -39.98 -17.85
CA GLN A 245 21.69 -39.56 -16.46
C GLN A 245 22.95 -40.18 -15.90
N THR A 246 23.51 -39.54 -14.87
CA THR A 246 24.71 -39.99 -14.18
C THR A 246 24.63 -39.64 -12.70
N SER A 247 25.12 -40.53 -11.84
CA SER A 247 25.30 -40.26 -10.41
C SER A 247 26.74 -39.84 -10.18
N VAL A 248 26.91 -38.71 -9.49
CA VAL A 248 28.21 -38.09 -9.22
C VAL A 248 28.27 -37.66 -7.77
N ALA A 249 29.48 -37.43 -7.25
CA ALA A 249 29.68 -36.87 -5.91
C ALA A 249 30.72 -35.76 -6.01
N ILE A 250 30.33 -34.62 -6.58
CA ILE A 250 31.23 -33.48 -6.81
C ILE A 250 30.99 -32.43 -5.73
N PRO A 251 31.96 -32.19 -4.82
CA PRO A 251 31.82 -31.15 -3.82
C PRO A 251 31.96 -29.77 -4.46
N LEU A 252 31.10 -28.84 -4.03
CA LEU A 252 31.12 -27.42 -4.36
C LEU A 252 31.65 -26.65 -3.15
N GLN A 253 32.61 -25.78 -3.39
CA GLN A 253 33.11 -24.81 -2.41
C GLN A 253 32.46 -23.44 -2.66
N PRO A 254 32.36 -22.57 -1.65
CA PRO A 254 31.94 -21.18 -1.85
C PRO A 254 32.79 -20.49 -2.91
N GLY A 255 32.14 -19.84 -3.88
CA GLY A 255 32.78 -19.20 -5.03
C GLY A 255 32.52 -19.95 -6.35
N ASN A 256 33.45 -19.77 -7.30
CA ASN A 256 33.34 -20.33 -8.65
C ASN A 256 33.91 -21.75 -8.68
N ASN A 257 33.12 -22.71 -9.15
CA ASN A 257 33.49 -24.11 -9.26
C ASN A 257 33.47 -24.52 -10.73
N ALA A 258 34.59 -25.06 -11.23
CA ALA A 258 34.66 -25.67 -12.55
C ALA A 258 34.19 -27.13 -12.44
N ILE A 259 33.12 -27.47 -13.14
CA ILE A 259 32.43 -28.76 -13.06
C ILE A 259 32.67 -29.54 -14.34
N VAL A 260 33.05 -30.82 -14.17
CA VAL A 260 33.18 -31.79 -15.26
C VAL A 260 32.38 -33.03 -14.91
N ILE A 261 31.41 -33.39 -15.75
CA ILE A 261 30.52 -34.54 -15.54
C ILE A 261 30.56 -35.45 -16.76
N TYR A 262 30.70 -36.75 -16.56
CA TYR A 262 30.66 -37.75 -17.62
C TYR A 262 29.28 -38.39 -17.74
N PHE A 263 28.65 -38.26 -18.90
CA PHE A 263 27.32 -38.78 -19.22
C PHE A 263 27.34 -40.08 -20.04
N GLY A 264 28.52 -40.61 -20.37
CA GLY A 264 28.63 -41.82 -21.18
C GLY A 264 28.33 -41.55 -22.66
N ASN A 265 27.56 -42.44 -23.29
CA ASN A 265 27.22 -42.31 -24.70
C ASN A 265 26.14 -41.23 -24.93
N VAL A 266 26.51 -40.18 -25.65
CA VAL A 266 25.64 -39.05 -26.02
C VAL A 266 25.28 -39.03 -27.51
N SER A 267 25.48 -40.14 -28.23
CA SER A 267 25.27 -40.23 -29.69
C SER A 267 23.83 -39.98 -30.15
N SER A 268 22.85 -40.06 -29.24
CA SER A 268 21.45 -39.75 -29.52
C SER A 268 21.16 -38.24 -29.57
N LEU A 269 22.11 -37.39 -29.17
CA LEU A 269 21.98 -35.94 -29.22
C LEU A 269 22.38 -35.39 -30.59
N THR A 270 21.74 -34.30 -31.00
CA THR A 270 22.00 -33.60 -32.25
C THR A 270 23.13 -32.60 -32.05
N LEU A 271 24.21 -32.77 -32.80
CA LEU A 271 25.38 -31.88 -32.78
C LEU A 271 24.97 -30.41 -33.01
N GLY A 272 25.52 -29.49 -32.22
CA GLY A 272 25.15 -28.06 -32.25
C GLY A 272 23.89 -27.73 -31.45
N GLY A 273 23.20 -28.73 -30.89
CA GLY A 273 22.02 -28.54 -30.04
C GLY A 273 22.35 -27.91 -28.69
N ILE A 274 21.41 -27.13 -28.16
CA ILE A 274 21.46 -26.63 -26.78
C ILE A 274 20.62 -27.55 -25.91
N TYR A 275 21.21 -28.04 -24.82
CA TYR A 275 20.59 -28.95 -23.88
C TYR A 275 20.58 -28.36 -22.48
N THR A 276 19.60 -28.77 -21.66
CA THR A 276 19.55 -28.41 -20.25
C THR A 276 19.88 -29.64 -19.40
N ILE A 277 20.88 -29.52 -18.53
CA ILE A 277 21.17 -30.49 -17.48
C ILE A 277 20.44 -30.06 -16.22
N ASN A 278 19.64 -30.96 -15.64
CA ASN A 278 19.09 -30.80 -14.31
C ASN A 278 20.02 -31.49 -13.30
N LEU A 279 20.63 -30.71 -12.42
CA LEU A 279 21.52 -31.16 -11.37
C LEU A 279 20.75 -31.33 -10.06
N THR A 280 20.92 -32.48 -9.41
CA THR A 280 20.47 -32.69 -8.04
C THR A 280 21.61 -32.36 -7.09
N ILE A 281 21.43 -31.31 -6.28
CA ILE A 281 22.46 -30.80 -5.37
C ILE A 281 21.99 -30.98 -3.93
N ASN A 282 22.85 -31.57 -3.09
CA ASN A 282 22.66 -31.64 -1.65
C ASN A 282 23.35 -30.44 -0.99
N ILE A 283 22.55 -29.58 -0.36
CA ILE A 283 22.98 -28.39 0.36
C ILE A 283 22.66 -28.60 1.83
N MET A 284 23.66 -28.95 2.63
CA MET A 284 23.53 -29.17 4.09
C MET A 284 22.38 -30.13 4.48
N GLY A 285 22.13 -31.17 3.67
CA GLY A 285 21.08 -32.16 3.89
C GLY A 285 19.77 -31.91 3.13
N ASN A 286 19.62 -30.74 2.48
CA ASN A 286 18.47 -30.43 1.63
C ASN A 286 18.78 -30.67 0.15
N ILE A 287 17.89 -31.36 -0.55
CA ILE A 287 18.01 -31.60 -2.00
C ILE A 287 17.40 -30.42 -2.76
N GLN A 288 18.17 -29.81 -3.64
CA GLN A 288 17.74 -28.75 -4.56
C GLN A 288 18.11 -29.12 -6.00
N ASN A 289 17.21 -28.81 -6.93
CA ASN A 289 17.43 -28.99 -8.36
C ASN A 289 17.92 -27.68 -8.99
N VAL A 290 19.00 -27.74 -9.76
CA VAL A 290 19.60 -26.59 -10.46
C VAL A 290 19.73 -26.91 -11.94
N LYS A 291 19.20 -26.02 -12.78
CA LYS A 291 19.25 -26.17 -14.24
C LYS A 291 20.48 -25.47 -14.81
N VAL A 292 21.17 -26.16 -15.71
CA VAL A 292 22.40 -25.72 -16.36
C VAL A 292 22.26 -25.88 -17.87
N VAL A 293 22.58 -24.84 -18.63
CA VAL A 293 22.49 -24.82 -20.09
C VAL A 293 23.86 -25.14 -20.70
N ILE A 294 23.89 -26.13 -21.58
CA ILE A 294 25.10 -26.60 -22.28
C ILE A 294 24.87 -26.64 -23.79
N ALA A 295 25.92 -26.37 -24.56
CA ALA A 295 25.93 -26.57 -26.01
C ALA A 295 26.68 -27.87 -26.37
N TYR A 296 26.08 -28.73 -27.20
CA TYR A 296 26.70 -29.97 -27.65
C TYR A 296 27.60 -29.73 -28.87
N GLN A 297 28.90 -30.07 -28.76
CA GLN A 297 29.95 -29.78 -29.75
C GLN A 297 30.80 -31.02 -30.09
#